data_AF-A0A917F8R3-F1
#
_entry.id   AF-A0A917F8R3-F1
#
_cell.length_a   1.000
_cell.length_b   1.000
_cell.length_c   1.000
_cell.angle_alpha   90.00
_cell.angle_beta   90.00
_cell.angle_gamma   90.00
#
_symmetry.space_group_name_H-M   'P 1'
#
loop_
_entity.id
_entity.type
_entity.pdbx_description
1 polymer ?
#
loop_
_entity_poly.entity_id
_entity_poly.type
_entity_poly.pdbx_seq_one_letter_code
_entity_poly.pdbx_strand_id
1 'polypeptide(L)'
;MCTYCGCESIEVIGRFMAEHTAIINATTELRRACEGGDPAEVRAAVDGVAHLLHPHTEAEEVGLFTVMRRQEEFTEHIDSLCAEHTTLDAQLDRIAAGEHDLFAAFEHDLRHHIDREDNGLFPASAIALEGPDWAEVDETTPPATPATTA
;
A
#
# COMPACT_ATOMS: atom_id res chain seq x y z
N MET A 1 -5.94 6.95 9.71
CA MET A 1 -5.14 7.50 10.83
C MET A 1 -5.76 7.17 12.18
N CYS A 2 -5.39 6.01 12.71
CA CYS A 2 -5.70 5.61 14.09
C CYS A 2 -4.79 6.38 15.05
N THR A 3 -5.31 7.39 15.74
CA THR A 3 -4.55 8.17 16.74
C THR A 3 -4.45 7.45 18.10
N TYR A 4 -4.95 6.21 18.21
CA TYR A 4 -5.15 5.56 19.51
C TYR A 4 -4.04 4.59 19.90
N CYS A 5 -3.25 4.09 18.94
CA CYS A 5 -2.20 3.10 19.20
C CYS A 5 -0.79 3.70 19.31
N GLY A 6 -0.51 4.87 18.72
CA GLY A 6 0.82 5.49 18.75
C GLY A 6 1.86 4.82 17.84
N CYS A 7 1.47 3.79 17.09
CA CYS A 7 2.36 3.04 16.19
C CYS A 7 2.93 3.91 15.05
N GLU A 8 2.29 5.03 14.72
CA GLU A 8 2.78 6.01 13.75
C GLU A 8 4.12 6.64 14.16
N SER A 9 4.51 6.53 15.43
CA SER A 9 5.82 6.97 15.93
C SER A 9 6.95 6.00 15.62
N ILE A 10 6.64 4.76 15.21
CA ILE A 10 7.62 3.80 14.67
C ILE A 10 7.92 4.24 13.24
N GLU A 11 9.20 4.46 12.93
CA GLU A 11 9.63 5.14 11.69
C GLU A 11 9.06 4.50 10.42
N VAL A 12 9.20 3.17 10.28
CA VAL A 12 8.70 2.43 9.11
C VAL A 12 7.17 2.46 9.00
N ILE A 13 6.44 2.31 10.11
CA ILE A 13 4.97 2.38 10.12
C ILE A 13 4.51 3.80 9.76
N GLY A 14 5.09 4.82 10.38
CA GLY A 14 4.78 6.22 10.09
C GLY A 14 5.01 6.56 8.62
N ARG A 15 6.07 6.00 8.01
CA ARG A 15 6.31 6.08 6.58
C ARG A 15 5.22 5.39 5.76
N PHE A 16 4.89 4.12 6.02
CA PHE A 16 3.86 3.39 5.26
C PHE A 16 2.50 4.10 5.31
N MET A 17 2.09 4.61 6.48
CA MET A 17 0.87 5.41 6.61
C MET A 17 0.90 6.72 5.81
N ALA A 18 2.07 7.35 5.68
CA ALA A 18 2.24 8.53 4.84
C ALA A 18 2.17 8.18 3.34
N GLU A 19 2.75 7.05 2.95
CA GLU A 19 2.66 6.49 1.59
C GLU A 19 1.22 6.13 1.22
N HIS A 20 0.45 5.49 2.12
CA HIS A 20 -1.00 5.26 1.97
C HIS A 20 -1.76 6.54 1.64
N THR A 21 -1.46 7.62 2.35
CA THR A 21 -2.07 8.92 2.09
C THR A 21 -1.71 9.45 0.69
N ALA A 22 -0.45 9.31 0.28
CA ALA A 22 0.00 9.73 -1.05
C ALA A 22 -0.67 8.91 -2.17
N ILE A 23 -0.76 7.59 -2.01
CA ILE A 23 -1.41 6.66 -2.94
C ILE A 23 -2.89 7.02 -3.09
N ILE A 24 -3.62 7.20 -1.98
CA ILE A 24 -5.02 7.62 -2.01
C ILE A 24 -5.20 8.97 -2.70
N ASN A 25 -4.29 9.93 -2.47
CA ASN A 25 -4.37 11.22 -3.14
C ASN A 25 -4.18 11.08 -4.66
N ALA A 26 -3.24 10.25 -5.11
CA ALA A 26 -3.00 9.98 -6.53
C ALA A 26 -4.22 9.37 -7.23
N THR A 27 -5.05 8.58 -6.52
CA THR A 27 -6.29 8.04 -7.10
C THR A 27 -7.30 9.11 -7.52
N THR A 28 -7.19 10.35 -7.00
CA THR A 28 -8.05 11.47 -7.41
C THR A 28 -7.84 11.84 -8.87
N GLU A 29 -6.59 11.85 -9.35
CA GLU A 29 -6.30 12.13 -10.76
C GLU A 29 -6.69 10.95 -11.64
N LEU A 30 -6.51 9.71 -11.17
CA LEU A 30 -6.99 8.52 -11.87
C LEU A 30 -8.52 8.52 -12.04
N ARG A 31 -9.28 8.91 -11.00
CA ARG A 31 -10.74 9.05 -11.10
C ARG A 31 -11.12 10.00 -12.22
N ARG A 32 -10.51 11.19 -12.23
CA ARG A 32 -10.80 12.24 -13.23
C ARG A 32 -10.47 11.76 -14.65
N ALA A 33 -9.33 11.10 -14.82
CA ALA A 33 -8.92 10.56 -16.12
C ALA A 33 -9.91 9.48 -16.61
N CYS A 34 -10.35 8.57 -15.74
CA CYS A 34 -11.36 7.55 -16.06
C CYS A 34 -12.70 8.17 -16.47
N GLU A 35 -13.17 9.21 -15.76
CA GLU A 35 -14.40 9.96 -16.08
C GLU A 35 -14.29 10.73 -17.41
N GLY A 36 -13.11 11.25 -17.73
CA GLY A 36 -12.83 11.94 -19.01
C GLY A 36 -12.72 10.99 -20.19
N GLY A 37 -12.22 9.77 -19.96
CA GLY A 37 -12.17 8.69 -20.94
C GLY A 37 -11.04 8.79 -21.97
N ASP A 38 -10.10 9.73 -21.83
CA ASP A 38 -8.90 9.79 -22.70
C ASP A 38 -7.91 8.67 -22.31
N PRO A 39 -7.64 7.68 -23.20
CA PRO A 39 -6.77 6.56 -22.88
C PRO A 39 -5.32 6.97 -22.57
N ALA A 40 -4.84 8.13 -23.03
CA ALA A 40 -3.50 8.61 -22.72
C ALA A 40 -3.44 9.21 -21.31
N GLU A 41 -4.46 9.99 -20.92
CA GLU A 41 -4.57 10.56 -19.59
C GLU A 41 -4.77 9.46 -18.53
N VAL A 42 -5.60 8.45 -18.82
CA VAL A 42 -5.80 7.31 -17.91
C VAL A 42 -4.49 6.55 -17.69
N ARG A 43 -3.74 6.29 -18.76
CA ARG A 43 -2.47 5.56 -18.66
C ARG A 43 -1.44 6.34 -17.83
N ALA A 44 -1.33 7.65 -18.05
CA ALA A 44 -0.45 8.50 -17.25
C ALA A 44 -0.87 8.55 -15.77
N ALA A 45 -2.17 8.56 -15.47
CA ALA A 45 -2.66 8.53 -14.11
C ALA A 45 -2.47 7.16 -13.43
N VAL A 46 -2.64 6.05 -14.17
CA VAL A 46 -2.30 4.69 -13.69
C VAL A 46 -0.81 4.61 -13.37
N ASP A 47 0.06 5.08 -14.27
CA ASP A 47 1.51 5.11 -14.03
C ASP A 47 1.85 5.91 -12.76
N GLY A 48 1.15 7.02 -12.52
CA GLY A 48 1.30 7.83 -11.31
C GLY A 48 0.92 7.10 -10.02
N VAL A 49 -0.17 6.31 -10.04
CA VAL A 49 -0.57 5.47 -8.88
C VAL A 49 0.41 4.31 -8.69
N ALA A 50 0.75 3.60 -9.77
CA ALA A 50 1.66 2.45 -9.74
C ALA A 50 3.08 2.83 -9.27
N HIS A 51 3.56 4.03 -9.64
CA HIS A 51 4.84 4.55 -9.17
C HIS A 51 4.92 4.72 -7.64
N LEU A 52 3.77 4.88 -6.97
CA LEU A 52 3.68 4.95 -5.52
C LEU A 52 3.35 3.58 -4.90
N LEU A 53 2.40 2.85 -5.49
CA LEU A 53 1.90 1.59 -4.94
C LEU A 53 2.94 0.47 -5.00
N HIS A 54 3.59 0.23 -6.14
CA HIS A 54 4.54 -0.89 -6.27
C HIS A 54 5.73 -0.83 -5.29
N PRO A 55 6.47 0.29 -5.15
CA PRO A 55 7.58 0.31 -4.21
C PRO A 55 7.12 0.25 -2.75
N HIS A 56 5.89 0.67 -2.46
CA HIS A 56 5.30 0.59 -1.14
C HIS A 56 4.99 -0.88 -0.77
N THR A 57 4.25 -1.60 -1.62
CA THR A 57 3.91 -3.01 -1.38
C THR A 57 5.15 -3.91 -1.39
N GLU A 58 6.14 -3.63 -2.24
CA GLU A 58 7.44 -4.32 -2.21
C GLU A 58 8.12 -4.14 -0.84
N ALA A 59 8.15 -2.90 -0.33
CA ALA A 59 8.80 -2.59 0.94
C ALA A 59 8.13 -3.26 2.13
N GLU A 60 6.80 -3.36 2.12
CA GLU A 60 6.05 -4.10 3.13
C GLU A 60 6.37 -5.59 3.09
N GLU A 61 6.35 -6.19 1.90
CA GLU A 61 6.55 -7.62 1.70
C GLU A 61 7.95 -8.09 2.14
N VAL A 62 9.01 -7.39 1.71
CA VAL A 62 10.39 -7.76 2.07
C VAL A 62 10.78 -7.30 3.48
N GLY A 63 10.08 -6.31 4.01
CA GLY A 63 10.29 -5.74 5.34
C GLY A 63 9.37 -6.37 6.38
N LEU A 64 8.39 -5.58 6.82
CA LEU A 64 7.51 -5.88 7.93
C LEU A 64 6.80 -7.24 7.79
N PHE A 65 6.29 -7.57 6.60
CA PHE A 65 5.50 -8.78 6.39
C PHE A 65 6.35 -10.03 6.49
N THR A 66 7.58 -10.00 5.97
CA THR A 66 8.53 -11.12 6.10
C THR A 66 8.80 -11.47 7.57
N VAL A 67 8.94 -10.47 8.43
CA VAL A 67 9.17 -10.67 9.87
C VAL A 67 7.88 -11.13 10.57
N MET A 68 6.75 -10.46 10.33
CA MET A 68 5.45 -10.83 10.90
C MET A 68 5.01 -12.25 10.53
N ARG A 69 5.26 -12.67 9.28
CA ARG A 69 4.88 -14.00 8.77
C ARG A 69 5.55 -15.16 9.49
N ARG A 70 6.62 -14.93 10.26
CA ARG A 70 7.28 -15.97 11.10
C ARG A 70 6.40 -16.43 12.25
N GLN A 71 5.46 -15.59 12.66
CA GLN A 71 4.50 -15.90 13.70
C GLN A 71 3.30 -16.60 13.06
N GLU A 72 3.01 -17.82 13.53
CA GLU A 72 1.96 -18.69 12.96
C GLU A 72 0.59 -17.98 12.91
N GLU A 73 0.28 -17.16 13.91
CA GLU A 73 -0.99 -16.42 14.00
C GLU A 73 -1.18 -15.36 12.90
N PHE A 74 -0.09 -14.87 12.28
CA PHE A 74 -0.14 -13.85 11.24
C PHE A 74 0.04 -14.41 9.83
N THR A 75 0.45 -15.67 9.66
CA THR A 75 0.82 -16.23 8.35
C THR A 75 -0.31 -16.12 7.32
N GLU A 76 -1.53 -16.56 7.65
CA GLU A 76 -2.67 -16.49 6.73
C GLU A 76 -3.09 -15.04 6.43
N HIS A 77 -2.97 -14.16 7.42
CA HIS A 77 -3.32 -12.75 7.25
C HIS A 77 -2.36 -12.03 6.31
N ILE A 78 -1.05 -12.27 6.47
CA ILE A 78 0.00 -11.74 5.59
C ILE A 78 -0.17 -12.28 4.17
N ASP A 79 -0.36 -13.60 4.01
CA ASP A 79 -0.57 -14.20 2.68
C ASP A 79 -1.80 -13.60 1.97
N SER A 80 -2.84 -13.24 2.73
CA SER A 80 -4.00 -12.52 2.20
C SER A 80 -3.68 -11.09 1.77
N LEU A 81 -2.83 -10.34 2.48
CA LEU A 81 -2.46 -8.96 2.10
C LEU A 81 -1.61 -8.96 0.83
N CYS A 82 -0.63 -9.87 0.72
CA CYS A 82 0.16 -10.02 -0.51
C CYS A 82 -0.70 -10.39 -1.73
N ALA A 83 -1.75 -11.20 -1.53
CA ALA A 83 -2.72 -11.50 -2.60
C ALA A 83 -3.57 -10.27 -3.00
N GLU A 84 -3.86 -9.37 -2.05
CA GLU A 84 -4.52 -8.09 -2.33
C GLU A 84 -3.62 -7.19 -3.18
N HIS A 85 -2.31 -7.10 -2.90
CA HIS A 85 -1.35 -6.36 -3.74
C HIS A 85 -1.42 -6.80 -5.21
N THR A 86 -1.35 -8.11 -5.44
CA THR A 86 -1.45 -8.69 -6.79
C THR A 86 -2.79 -8.35 -7.47
N THR A 87 -3.87 -8.29 -6.69
CA THR A 87 -5.21 -7.94 -7.18
C THR A 87 -5.28 -6.47 -7.59
N LEU A 88 -4.72 -5.57 -6.78
CA LEU A 88 -4.66 -4.14 -7.06
C LEU A 88 -3.86 -3.83 -8.34
N ASP A 89 -2.70 -4.47 -8.52
CA ASP A 89 -1.88 -4.33 -9.73
C ASP A 89 -2.66 -4.79 -10.98
N ALA A 90 -3.31 -5.95 -10.89
CA ALA A 90 -4.12 -6.47 -12.00
C ALA A 90 -5.31 -5.56 -12.33
N GLN A 91 -5.89 -4.88 -11.34
CA GLN A 91 -6.96 -3.89 -11.57
C GLN A 91 -6.42 -2.64 -12.27
N LEU A 92 -5.26 -2.12 -11.85
CA LEU A 92 -4.59 -0.99 -12.51
C LEU A 92 -4.28 -1.30 -13.98
N ASP A 93 -3.75 -2.49 -14.28
CA ASP A 93 -3.48 -2.93 -15.65
C ASP A 93 -4.73 -2.94 -16.52
N ARG A 94 -5.86 -3.42 -15.98
CA ARG A 94 -7.15 -3.46 -16.69
C ARG A 94 -7.73 -2.06 -16.91
N ILE A 95 -7.59 -1.16 -15.93
CA ILE A 95 -7.98 0.24 -16.08
C ILE A 95 -7.15 0.90 -17.19
N ALA A 96 -5.82 0.70 -17.21
CA ALA A 96 -4.95 1.19 -18.28
C ALA A 96 -5.26 0.57 -19.67
N ALA A 97 -5.87 -0.62 -19.69
CA ALA A 97 -6.35 -1.28 -20.91
C ALA A 97 -7.72 -0.75 -21.40
N GLY A 98 -8.38 0.14 -20.66
CA GLY A 98 -9.63 0.78 -21.04
C GLY A 98 -10.85 0.34 -20.24
N GLU A 99 -10.71 -0.53 -19.24
CA GLU A 99 -11.81 -0.94 -18.35
C GLU A 99 -12.07 0.11 -17.26
N HIS A 100 -12.36 1.35 -17.64
CA HIS A 100 -12.45 2.50 -16.72
C HIS A 100 -13.53 2.33 -15.63
N ASP A 101 -14.60 1.59 -15.93
CA ASP A 101 -15.67 1.28 -14.96
C ASP A 101 -15.18 0.48 -13.74
N LEU A 102 -13.99 -0.15 -13.82
CA LEU A 102 -13.35 -0.83 -12.69
C LEU A 102 -12.80 0.12 -11.63
N PHE A 103 -12.65 1.40 -11.93
CA PHE A 103 -12.05 2.37 -11.00
C PHE A 103 -12.73 2.35 -9.62
N ALA A 104 -14.05 2.27 -9.57
CA ALA A 104 -14.78 2.25 -8.30
C ALA A 104 -14.49 1.00 -7.45
N ALA A 105 -14.28 -0.15 -8.10
CA ALA A 105 -13.89 -1.38 -7.42
C ALA A 105 -12.43 -1.29 -6.94
N PHE A 106 -11.52 -0.82 -7.79
CA PHE A 106 -10.12 -0.60 -7.43
C PHE A 106 -9.99 0.33 -6.22
N GLU A 107 -10.68 1.48 -6.22
CA GLU A 107 -10.61 2.40 -5.09
C GLU A 107 -11.17 1.78 -3.80
N HIS A 108 -12.25 1.00 -3.90
CA HIS A 108 -12.80 0.30 -2.74
C HIS A 108 -11.81 -0.70 -2.16
N ASP A 109 -11.23 -1.55 -3.01
CA ASP A 109 -10.29 -2.59 -2.61
C ASP A 109 -9.01 -1.98 -2.02
N LEU A 110 -8.49 -0.91 -2.63
CA LEU A 110 -7.33 -0.18 -2.13
C LEU A 110 -7.59 0.41 -0.74
N ARG A 111 -8.76 1.03 -0.52
CA ARG A 111 -9.10 1.61 0.79
C ARG A 111 -9.31 0.53 1.84
N HIS A 112 -9.88 -0.60 1.46
CA HIS A 112 -10.08 -1.74 2.35
C HIS A 112 -8.73 -2.36 2.76
N HIS A 113 -7.83 -2.54 1.79
CA HIS A 113 -6.46 -3.00 2.02
C HIS A 113 -5.70 -2.09 3.00
N ILE A 114 -5.67 -0.78 2.73
CA ILE A 114 -5.06 0.22 3.62
C ILE A 114 -5.68 0.19 5.02
N ASP A 115 -7.00 0.01 5.14
CA ASP A 115 -7.66 -0.09 6.45
C ASP A 115 -7.22 -1.31 7.25
N ARG A 116 -7.07 -2.47 6.58
CA ARG A 116 -6.57 -3.70 7.21
C ARG A 116 -5.17 -3.55 7.77
N GLU A 117 -4.34 -2.71 7.16
CA GLU A 117 -2.98 -2.44 7.62
C GLU A 117 -2.95 -1.36 8.69
N ASP A 118 -3.42 -0.14 8.35
CA ASP A 118 -3.42 1.03 9.24
C ASP A 118 -4.10 0.74 10.58
N ASN A 119 -5.22 0.01 10.55
CA ASN A 119 -6.07 -0.23 11.72
C ASN A 119 -6.02 -1.68 12.21
N GLY A 120 -5.28 -2.55 11.53
CA GLY A 120 -5.12 -3.96 11.89
C GLY A 120 -3.67 -4.35 12.08
N LEU A 121 -2.97 -4.65 10.97
CA LEU A 121 -1.63 -5.22 11.00
C LEU A 121 -0.60 -4.30 11.67
N PHE A 122 -0.58 -3.00 11.37
CA PHE A 122 0.43 -2.08 11.92
C PHE A 122 0.32 -1.96 13.45
N PRO A 123 -0.86 -1.69 14.05
CA PRO A 123 -1.03 -1.77 15.50
C PRO A 123 -0.64 -3.14 16.09
N ALA A 124 -0.98 -4.24 15.42
CA ALA A 124 -0.63 -5.58 15.90
C ALA A 124 0.89 -5.79 15.91
N SER A 125 1.60 -5.35 14.87
CA SER A 125 3.06 -5.45 14.79
C SER A 125 3.75 -4.65 15.89
N ALA A 126 3.24 -3.46 16.24
CA ALA A 126 3.77 -2.64 17.33
C ALA A 126 3.71 -3.34 18.70
N ILE A 127 2.79 -4.30 18.88
CA ILE A 127 2.64 -5.09 20.11
C ILE A 127 3.45 -6.38 20.03
N ALA A 128 3.49 -7.01 18.84
CA ALA A 128 4.04 -8.35 18.65
C ALA A 128 5.57 -8.36 18.44
N LEU A 129 6.15 -7.32 17.85
CA LEU A 129 7.56 -7.27 17.48
C LEU A 129 8.43 -6.64 18.58
N GLU A 130 9.61 -7.22 18.79
CA GLU A 130 10.61 -6.72 19.73
C GLU A 130 11.77 -5.99 19.02
N GLY A 131 12.70 -5.41 19.79
CA GLY A 131 13.81 -4.62 19.24
C GLY A 131 14.63 -5.29 18.13
N PRO A 132 15.02 -6.58 18.25
CA PRO A 132 15.72 -7.29 17.17
C PRO A 132 14.88 -7.45 15.90
N ASP A 133 13.56 -7.65 16.05
CA ASP A 133 12.65 -7.78 14.91
C ASP A 133 12.55 -6.44 14.17
N TRP A 134 12.40 -5.33 14.89
CA TRP A 134 12.39 -3.99 14.29
C TRP A 134 13.71 -3.64 13.61
N ALA A 135 14.85 -4.02 14.20
CA ALA A 135 16.14 -3.83 13.56
C ALA A 135 16.26 -4.58 12.22
N GLU A 136 15.69 -5.79 12.14
CA GLU A 136 15.64 -6.53 10.88
C GLU A 136 14.69 -5.88 9.87
N VAL A 137 13.49 -5.45 10.30
CA VAL A 137 12.56 -4.72 9.43
C VAL A 137 13.24 -3.48 8.85
N ASP A 138 13.94 -2.69 9.66
CA ASP A 138 14.65 -1.50 9.20
C ASP A 138 15.78 -1.83 8.23
N GLU A 139 16.49 -2.96 8.42
CA GLU A 139 17.57 -3.40 7.55
C GLU A 139 17.07 -3.90 6.19
N THR A 140 15.94 -4.63 6.16
CA THR A 140 15.44 -5.25 4.93
C THR A 140 14.48 -4.36 4.14
N THR A 141 13.87 -3.35 4.78
CA THR A 141 12.94 -2.43 4.12
C THR A 141 13.70 -1.48 3.18
N PRO A 142 13.44 -1.49 1.86
CA PRO A 142 14.01 -0.53 0.93
C PRO A 142 13.65 0.91 1.31
N PRO A 143 14.52 1.90 1.07
CA PRO A 143 14.23 3.28 1.40
C PRO A 143 13.02 3.81 0.62
N ALA A 144 12.37 4.85 1.15
CA ALA A 144 11.24 5.50 0.48
C ALA A 144 11.61 5.97 -0.92
N THR A 145 10.73 5.69 -1.89
CA THR A 145 10.83 6.30 -3.22
C THR A 145 10.63 7.81 -3.05
N PRO A 146 11.58 8.66 -3.51
CA PRO A 146 11.41 10.09 -3.40
C PRO A 146 10.16 10.52 -4.17
N ALA A 147 9.27 11.27 -3.50
CA ALA A 147 8.10 11.82 -4.18
C ALA A 147 8.57 12.64 -5.38
N THR A 148 8.10 12.28 -6.58
CA THR A 148 8.36 13.06 -7.78
C THR A 148 7.72 14.44 -7.59
N THR A 149 8.55 15.46 -7.37
CA THR A 149 8.09 16.85 -7.41
C THR A 149 7.69 17.19 -8.84
N ALA A 150 6.38 17.29 -9.08
CA ALA A 150 5.82 17.86 -10.30
C ALA A 150 6.12 19.36 -10.40
#